data_AF-A0AAU4IMU6-F1
#
_entry.id   AF-A0AAU4IMU6-F1
#
_cell.length_a   1.000
_cell.length_b   1.000
_cell.length_c   1.000
_cell.angle_alpha   90.00
_cell.angle_beta   90.00
_cell.angle_gamma   90.00
#
_symmetry.space_group_name_H-M   'P 1'
#
loop_
_entity.id
_entity.type
_entity.pdbx_description
1 polymer ?
#
loop_
_entity_poly.entity_id
_entity_poly.type
_entity_poly.pdbx_seq_one_letter_code
_entity_poly.pdbx_strand_id
1 'polypeptide(L)'
;MTISTNTNTRTDAASTADEQAQALAVLHEIRDELRDFNRDMDRLNALTEDQVKSTVENRKLTALTLMFVIPSTFAAIPGANFEHLNEYGFDNFFALPVLLGTVLAASLGTFVFVKKKGWL
;
A
#
# COMPACT_ATOMS: atom_id res chain seq x y z
N MET A 1 8.17 3.77 86.76
CA MET A 1 7.48 4.31 85.57
C MET A 1 8.44 4.23 84.40
N THR A 2 8.37 3.15 83.63
CA THR A 2 9.14 3.00 82.38
C THR A 2 8.17 3.26 81.23
N ILE A 3 8.33 4.42 80.61
CA ILE A 3 7.53 4.82 79.44
C ILE A 3 8.14 4.10 78.23
N SER A 4 7.31 3.30 77.59
CA SER A 4 7.59 2.59 76.33
C SER A 4 7.85 3.59 75.20
N THR A 5 9.04 3.54 74.62
CA THR A 5 9.40 4.32 73.44
C THR A 5 9.95 3.37 72.39
N ASN A 6 9.10 2.60 71.71
CA ASN A 6 9.54 1.86 70.52
C ASN A 6 8.35 1.40 69.65
N THR A 7 7.82 2.30 68.82
CA THR A 7 6.77 1.92 67.84
C THR A 7 6.83 2.66 66.50
N ASN A 8 7.68 3.69 66.32
CA ASN A 8 7.64 4.49 65.08
C ASN A 8 8.60 4.02 63.97
N THR A 9 9.67 3.29 64.27
CA THR A 9 10.70 2.95 63.26
C THR A 9 10.32 1.78 62.34
N ARG A 10 9.35 0.94 62.72
CA ARG A 10 8.91 -0.21 61.90
C ARG A 10 7.92 0.19 60.80
N THR A 11 7.22 1.30 60.98
CA THR A 11 6.19 1.79 60.05
C THR A 11 6.80 2.51 58.86
N ASP A 12 7.88 3.28 59.07
CA ASP A 12 8.57 4.05 58.01
C ASP A 12 9.40 3.16 57.05
N ALA A 13 9.95 2.06 57.56
CA ALA A 13 10.69 1.09 56.73
C ALA A 13 9.75 0.21 55.87
N ALA A 14 8.52 -0.01 56.34
CA ALA A 14 7.50 -0.73 55.58
C ALA A 14 6.88 0.17 54.50
N SER A 15 6.59 1.44 54.82
CA SER A 15 6.03 2.39 53.84
C SER A 15 7.01 2.73 52.70
N THR A 16 8.31 2.85 53.00
CA THR A 16 9.34 3.09 51.97
C THR A 16 9.61 1.86 51.09
N ALA A 17 9.50 0.64 51.63
CA ALA A 17 9.59 -0.59 50.85
C ALA A 17 8.37 -0.78 49.93
N ASP A 18 7.17 -0.43 50.40
CA ASP A 18 5.93 -0.46 49.62
C ASP A 18 5.94 0.62 48.51
N GLU A 19 6.46 1.82 48.79
CA GLU A 19 6.65 2.89 47.78
C GLU A 19 7.67 2.48 46.71
N GLN A 20 8.78 1.83 47.09
CA GLN A 20 9.76 1.31 46.14
C GLN A 20 9.19 0.16 45.30
N ALA A 21 8.38 -0.71 45.91
CA ALA A 21 7.69 -1.78 45.18
C ALA A 21 6.68 -1.23 44.17
N GLN A 22 5.94 -0.17 44.51
CA GLN A 22 5.04 0.52 43.57
C GLN A 22 5.81 1.22 42.45
N ALA A 23 6.91 1.92 42.76
CA ALA A 23 7.74 2.59 41.75
C ALA A 23 8.33 1.58 40.75
N LEU A 24 8.76 0.41 41.23
CA LEU A 24 9.23 -0.68 40.38
C LEU A 24 8.11 -1.31 39.54
N ALA A 25 6.91 -1.47 40.10
CA ALA A 25 5.75 -1.97 39.36
C ALA A 25 5.39 -1.05 38.19
N VAL A 26 5.36 0.27 38.42
CA VAL A 26 5.10 1.27 37.38
C VAL A 26 6.20 1.27 36.31
N LEU A 27 7.46 1.13 36.70
CA LEU A 27 8.58 1.02 35.74
C LEU A 27 8.52 -0.27 34.90
N HIS A 28 7.98 -1.35 35.46
CA HIS A 28 7.73 -2.58 34.72
C HIS A 28 6.56 -2.43 33.74
N GLU A 29 5.47 -1.81 34.16
CA GLU A 29 4.31 -1.52 33.33
C GLU A 29 4.68 -0.62 32.13
N ILE A 30 5.40 0.48 32.37
CA ILE A 30 5.86 1.38 31.30
C ILE A 30 6.81 0.65 30.34
N ARG A 31 7.66 -0.24 30.84
CA ARG A 31 8.57 -1.02 30.00
C ARG A 31 7.82 -2.02 29.12
N ASP A 32 6.82 -2.69 29.68
CA ASP A 32 6.02 -3.66 28.95
C ASP A 32 5.15 -2.94 27.89
N GLU A 33 4.61 -1.77 28.22
CA GLU A 33 3.88 -0.92 27.26
C GLU A 33 4.78 -0.38 26.14
N LEU A 34 6.01 0.05 26.46
CA LEU A 34 7.00 0.43 25.45
C LEU A 34 7.41 -0.74 24.56
N ARG A 35 7.47 -1.95 25.12
CA ARG A 35 7.81 -3.17 24.38
C ARG A 35 6.69 -3.56 23.42
N ASP A 36 5.44 -3.44 23.85
CA ASP A 36 4.28 -3.67 23.00
C ASP A 36 4.15 -2.60 21.92
N PHE A 37 4.39 -1.32 22.25
CA PHE A 37 4.43 -0.24 21.26
C PHE A 37 5.49 -0.46 20.19
N ASN A 38 6.70 -0.88 20.57
CA ASN A 38 7.77 -1.18 19.62
C ASN A 38 7.38 -2.35 18.69
N ARG A 39 6.71 -3.36 19.24
CA ARG A 39 6.22 -4.53 18.49
C ARG A 39 5.11 -4.16 17.51
N ASP A 40 4.24 -3.24 17.88
CA ASP A 40 3.19 -2.72 17.01
C ASP A 40 3.75 -1.80 15.92
N MET A 41 4.79 -1.02 16.24
CA MET A 41 5.48 -0.20 15.25
C MET A 41 6.21 -1.05 14.20
N ASP A 42 6.81 -2.17 14.59
CA ASP A 42 7.40 -3.15 13.67
C ASP A 42 6.34 -3.79 12.75
N ARG A 43 5.15 -4.11 13.29
CA ARG A 43 4.03 -4.60 12.49
C ARG A 43 3.52 -3.56 11.49
N LEU A 44 3.40 -2.30 11.92
CA LEU A 44 3.01 -1.18 11.06
C LEU A 44 4.02 -0.94 9.94
N ASN A 45 5.32 -1.03 10.24
CA ASN A 45 6.37 -0.95 9.22
C ASN A 45 6.26 -2.09 8.21
N ALA A 46 6.07 -3.33 8.67
CA ALA A 46 5.90 -4.48 7.77
C ALA A 46 4.66 -4.35 6.87
N LEU A 47 3.52 -3.89 7.42
CA LEU A 47 2.30 -3.63 6.66
C LEU A 47 2.48 -2.50 5.64
N THR A 48 3.23 -1.46 6.00
CA THR A 48 3.53 -0.33 5.10
C THR A 48 4.42 -0.77 3.95
N GLU A 49 5.44 -1.59 4.22
CA GLU A 49 6.33 -2.15 3.20
C GLU A 49 5.56 -3.04 2.21
N ASP A 50 4.67 -3.90 2.70
CA ASP A 50 3.81 -4.74 1.85
C ASP A 50 2.83 -3.91 1.01
N GLN A 51 2.24 -2.83 1.56
CA GLN A 51 1.37 -1.94 0.79
C GLN A 51 2.13 -1.19 -0.30
N VAL A 52 3.34 -0.72 -0.03
CA VAL A 52 4.19 -0.07 -1.02
C VAL A 52 4.54 -1.05 -2.15
N LYS A 53 4.89 -2.30 -1.81
CA LYS A 53 5.21 -3.35 -2.78
C LYS A 53 4.00 -3.73 -3.64
N SER A 54 2.85 -3.97 -3.01
CA SER A 54 1.58 -4.26 -3.69
C SER A 54 1.13 -3.12 -4.61
N THR A 55 1.33 -1.87 -4.20
CA THR A 55 1.01 -0.70 -5.02
C THR A 55 1.89 -0.63 -6.27
N VAL A 56 3.18 -0.93 -6.17
CA VAL A 56 4.10 -0.94 -7.31
C VAL A 56 3.75 -2.08 -8.28
N GLU A 57 3.48 -3.28 -7.77
CA GLU A 57 3.08 -4.43 -8.61
C GLU A 57 1.75 -4.18 -9.31
N ASN A 58 0.74 -3.64 -8.61
CA ASN A 58 -0.54 -3.28 -9.21
C ASN A 58 -0.41 -2.17 -10.26
N ARG A 59 0.47 -1.18 -10.05
CA ARG A 59 0.74 -0.14 -11.07
C ARG A 59 1.33 -0.75 -12.33
N LYS A 60 2.29 -1.68 -12.20
CA LYS A 60 2.90 -2.37 -13.34
C LYS A 60 1.90 -3.27 -14.08
N LEU A 61 1.07 -4.02 -13.34
CA LEU A 61 0.03 -4.85 -13.93
C LEU A 61 -0.99 -4.00 -14.67
N THR A 62 -1.48 -2.92 -14.06
CA THR A 62 -2.44 -1.99 -14.67
C THR A 62 -1.84 -1.32 -15.91
N ALA A 63 -0.57 -0.93 -15.87
CA ALA A 63 0.15 -0.38 -17.02
C ALA A 63 0.24 -1.36 -18.19
N LEU A 64 0.59 -2.63 -17.91
CA LEU A 64 0.61 -3.70 -18.92
C LEU A 64 -0.79 -3.95 -19.48
N THR A 65 -1.81 -4.08 -18.63
CA THR A 65 -3.19 -4.28 -19.08
C THR A 65 -3.65 -3.13 -19.97
N LEU A 66 -3.40 -1.88 -19.61
CA LEU A 66 -3.73 -0.71 -20.45
C LEU A 66 -3.03 -0.75 -21.80
N MET A 67 -1.74 -1.12 -21.84
CA MET A 67 -0.98 -1.24 -23.08
C MET A 67 -1.53 -2.29 -24.05
N PHE A 68 -2.15 -3.37 -23.55
CA PHE A 68 -2.72 -4.42 -24.39
C PHE A 68 -4.20 -4.19 -24.72
N VAL A 69 -5.01 -3.77 -23.74
CA VAL A 69 -6.47 -3.64 -23.89
C VAL A 69 -6.83 -2.53 -24.88
N ILE A 70 -6.19 -1.36 -24.80
CA ILE A 70 -6.55 -0.23 -25.66
C ILE A 70 -6.29 -0.57 -27.13
N PRO A 71 -5.07 -0.99 -27.56
CA PRO A 71 -4.84 -1.36 -28.95
C PRO A 71 -5.66 -2.59 -29.39
N SER A 72 -5.85 -3.58 -28.51
CA SER A 72 -6.67 -4.76 -28.81
C SER A 72 -8.12 -4.42 -29.08
N THR A 73 -8.70 -3.46 -28.37
CA THR A 73 -10.09 -3.01 -28.60
C THR A 73 -10.22 -2.37 -29.98
N PHE A 74 -9.26 -1.54 -30.40
CA PHE A 74 -9.27 -0.95 -31.75
C PHE A 74 -9.04 -1.99 -32.85
N ALA A 75 -8.23 -3.01 -32.60
CA ALA A 75 -8.01 -4.13 -33.52
C ALA A 75 -9.21 -5.10 -33.60
N ALA A 76 -10.04 -5.18 -32.56
CA ALA A 76 -11.22 -6.04 -32.52
C ALA A 76 -12.38 -5.49 -33.37
N ILE A 77 -12.48 -4.17 -33.55
CA ILE A 77 -13.52 -3.53 -34.37
C ILE A 77 -13.57 -4.07 -35.81
N PRO A 78 -12.47 -4.12 -36.58
CA PRO A 78 -12.47 -4.69 -37.93
C PRO A 78 -12.49 -6.23 -37.94
N GLY A 79 -12.07 -6.89 -36.85
CA GLY A 79 -12.07 -8.35 -36.73
C GLY A 79 -13.45 -8.94 -36.38
N ALA A 80 -14.32 -8.12 -35.82
CA ALA A 80 -15.73 -8.44 -35.68
C ALA A 80 -16.37 -8.33 -37.07
N ASN A 81 -16.79 -9.48 -37.63
CA ASN A 81 -17.43 -9.61 -38.95
C ASN A 81 -18.80 -8.90 -38.99
N PHE A 82 -18.81 -7.57 -38.90
CA PHE A 82 -20.00 -6.76 -39.08
C PHE A 82 -20.35 -6.71 -40.57
N GLU A 83 -21.58 -7.09 -40.89
CA GLU A 83 -22.12 -7.16 -42.25
C GLU A 83 -22.07 -5.81 -43.00
N HIS A 84 -22.00 -4.69 -42.26
CA HIS A 84 -22.01 -3.32 -42.79
C HIS A 84 -20.63 -2.62 -42.80
N LEU A 85 -19.53 -3.34 -42.54
CA LEU A 85 -18.18 -2.75 -42.58
C LEU A 85 -17.82 -2.17 -43.97
N ASN A 86 -18.40 -2.72 -45.03
CA ASN A 86 -18.26 -2.19 -46.39
C ASN A 86 -18.88 -0.80 -46.58
N GLU A 87 -19.91 -0.43 -45.81
CA GLU A 87 -20.55 0.89 -45.91
C GLU A 87 -19.71 2.02 -45.31
N TYR A 88 -18.77 1.69 -44.42
CA TYR A 88 -17.80 2.63 -43.87
C TYR A 88 -16.57 2.86 -44.78
N GLY A 89 -16.56 2.24 -45.97
CA GLY A 89 -15.47 2.41 -46.93
C GLY A 89 -14.20 1.64 -46.57
N PHE A 90 -14.31 0.58 -45.76
CA PHE A 90 -13.20 -0.34 -45.48
C PHE A 90 -12.73 -1.14 -46.71
N ASP A 91 -13.49 -1.09 -47.80
CA ASP A 91 -13.13 -1.63 -49.12
C ASP A 91 -12.05 -0.79 -49.84
N ASN A 92 -11.74 0.41 -49.32
CA ASN A 92 -10.68 1.25 -49.86
C ASN A 92 -9.29 0.78 -49.41
N PHE A 93 -8.33 0.78 -50.33
CA PHE A 93 -6.91 0.44 -50.10
C PHE A 93 -6.27 1.20 -48.91
N PHE A 94 -6.83 2.35 -48.52
CA PHE A 94 -6.36 3.19 -47.43
C PHE A 94 -6.92 2.82 -46.04
N ALA A 95 -7.95 1.98 -45.95
CA ALA A 95 -8.58 1.66 -44.66
C ALA A 95 -7.65 0.86 -43.74
N LEU A 96 -6.89 -0.08 -44.31
CA LEU A 96 -5.88 -0.87 -43.60
C LEU A 96 -4.75 -0.01 -42.99
N PRO A 97 -4.05 0.86 -43.75
CA PRO A 97 -3.00 1.70 -43.18
C PRO A 97 -3.52 2.75 -42.18
N VAL A 98 -4.75 3.26 -42.34
CA VAL A 98 -5.37 4.16 -41.35
C VAL A 98 -5.66 3.42 -40.05
N LEU A 99 -6.15 2.18 -40.12
CA LEU A 99 -6.38 1.36 -38.94
C LEU A 99 -5.06 1.01 -38.22
N LEU A 100 -4.03 0.67 -38.98
CA LEU A 100 -2.69 0.44 -38.44
C LEU A 100 -2.12 1.71 -37.78
N GLY A 101 -2.35 2.87 -38.39
CA GLY A 101 -1.96 4.17 -37.85
C GLY A 101 -2.69 4.51 -36.55
N THR A 102 -4.00 4.24 -36.45
CA THR A 102 -4.78 4.48 -35.23
C THR A 102 -4.39 3.53 -34.10
N VAL A 103 -4.12 2.26 -34.39
CA VAL A 103 -3.61 1.29 -33.41
C VAL A 103 -2.23 1.71 -32.90
N LEU A 104 -1.32 2.13 -33.80
CA LEU A 104 -0.01 2.65 -33.43
C LEU A 104 -0.10 3.94 -32.61
N ALA A 105 -0.98 4.87 -33.00
CA ALA A 105 -1.20 6.12 -32.26
C ALA A 105 -1.81 5.86 -30.88
N ALA A 106 -2.75 4.94 -30.76
CA ALA A 106 -3.37 4.56 -29.48
C ALA A 106 -2.36 3.86 -28.56
N SER A 107 -1.52 2.98 -29.12
CA SER A 107 -0.42 2.34 -28.40
C SER A 107 0.60 3.37 -27.90
N LEU A 108 1.01 4.29 -28.78
CA LEU A 108 1.97 5.35 -28.44
C LEU A 108 1.39 6.33 -27.40
N GLY A 109 0.11 6.71 -27.54
CA GLY A 109 -0.59 7.55 -26.58
C GLY A 109 -0.69 6.90 -25.20
N THR A 110 -0.99 5.60 -25.17
CA THR A 110 -1.02 4.82 -23.93
C THR A 110 0.37 4.72 -23.30
N PHE A 111 1.41 4.48 -24.10
CA PHE A 111 2.80 4.46 -23.63
C PHE A 111 3.22 5.80 -23.00
N VAL A 112 2.93 6.92 -23.67
CA VAL A 112 3.24 8.26 -23.14
C VAL A 112 2.44 8.55 -21.87
N PHE A 113 1.16 8.16 -21.81
CA PHE A 113 0.33 8.34 -20.62
C PHE A 113 0.86 7.56 -19.41
N VAL A 114 1.18 6.28 -19.60
CA VAL A 114 1.73 5.40 -18.56
C VAL A 114 3.10 5.92 -18.09
N LYS A 115 3.96 6.37 -19.03
CA LYS A 115 5.27 6.97 -18.72
C LYS A 115 5.12 8.29 -17.95
N LYS A 116 4.19 9.17 -18.33
CA LYS A 116 3.94 10.45 -17.66
C LYS A 116 3.40 10.26 -16.23
N LYS A 117 2.64 9.20 -15.98
CA LYS A 117 2.13 8.86 -14.65
C LYS A 117 3.17 8.21 -13.73
N GLY A 118 4.37 7.89 -14.22
CA GLY A 118 5.41 7.21 -13.43
C GLY A 118 4.97 5.81 -13.00
N TRP A 119 4.12 5.17 -13.79
CA TRP A 119 3.68 3.79 -13.57
C TRP A 119 4.61 2.77 -14.24
N LEU A 120 5.61 3.26 -14.99
CA LEU A 120 6.68 2.53 -15.65
C LEU A 120 8.03 2.91 -15.03
#